data_AF-A0A9P7N701-F1
#
_entry.id   AF-A0A9P7N701-F1
#
_cell.length_a   1.000
_cell.length_b   1.000
_cell.length_c   1.000
_cell.angle_alpha   90.00
_cell.angle_beta   90.00
_cell.angle_gamma   90.00
#
_symmetry.space_group_name_H-M   'P 1'
#
loop_
_entity.id
_entity.type
_entity.pdbx_description
1 polymer ?
#
loop_
_entity_poly.entity_id
_entity_poly.type
_entity_poly.pdbx_seq_one_letter_code
_entity_poly.pdbx_strand_id
1 'polypeptide(L)'
;MKFSVISTLFVAAVPVLATDYSMTCDRGLYNPNETTKTEVQYWNDVYFNLCQNLWGCKSSHSDGPPRGRDETASGRCLQCPSNLPATYMGNRITLTKL
;
A
#
# COMPACT_ATOMS: atom_id res chain seq x y z
N MET A 1 -35.23 7.55 41.18
CA MET A 1 -35.45 6.86 39.89
C MET A 1 -34.09 6.47 39.31
N LYS A 2 -34.06 5.33 38.61
CA LYS A 2 -32.89 4.49 38.30
C LYS A 2 -31.79 5.18 37.46
N PHE A 3 -30.55 4.80 37.77
CA PHE A 3 -29.33 5.09 37.03
C PHE A 3 -29.35 4.45 35.64
N SER A 4 -28.84 5.15 34.64
CA SER A 4 -28.33 4.54 33.39
C SER A 4 -27.22 5.42 32.85
N VAL A 5 -26.01 5.23 33.39
CA VAL A 5 -24.78 5.70 32.77
C VAL A 5 -24.48 4.70 31.66
N ILE A 6 -24.78 5.08 30.42
CA ILE A 6 -24.40 4.34 29.23
C ILE A 6 -22.86 4.34 29.20
N SER A 7 -22.28 3.19 29.55
CA SER A 7 -20.85 2.94 29.39
C SER A 7 -20.55 2.82 27.89
N THR A 8 -20.27 3.94 27.24
CA THR A 8 -19.65 3.94 25.92
C THR A 8 -18.24 3.40 26.07
N LEU A 9 -18.07 2.13 25.69
CA LEU A 9 -16.77 1.50 25.48
C LEU A 9 -15.97 2.35 24.49
N PHE A 10 -15.04 3.15 25.02
CA PHE A 10 -13.89 3.62 24.26
C PHE A 10 -13.09 2.36 23.91
N VAL A 11 -13.29 1.83 22.70
CA VAL A 11 -12.27 0.99 22.08
C VAL A 11 -11.09 1.92 21.86
N ALA A 12 -10.19 1.95 22.84
CA ALA A 12 -8.88 2.55 22.67
C ALA A 12 -8.28 1.90 21.42
N ALA A 13 -8.23 2.64 20.32
CA ALA A 13 -7.48 2.25 19.14
C ALA A 13 -6.06 2.01 19.64
N VAL A 14 -5.69 0.73 19.79
CA VAL A 14 -4.30 0.36 20.03
C VAL A 14 -3.54 1.04 18.90
N PRO A 15 -2.57 1.94 19.19
CA PRO A 15 -1.73 2.49 18.15
C PRO A 15 -0.88 1.32 17.67
N VAL A 16 -1.41 0.55 16.72
CA VAL A 16 -0.56 -0.18 15.78
C VAL A 16 0.29 0.92 15.19
N LEU A 17 1.58 0.95 15.53
CA LEU A 17 2.52 2.00 15.12
C LEU A 17 2.42 2.17 13.61
N ALA A 18 1.60 3.13 13.19
CA ALA A 18 1.30 3.40 11.81
C ALA A 18 2.62 3.81 11.16
N THR A 19 3.10 2.95 10.28
CA THR A 19 4.38 3.11 9.61
C THR A 19 4.13 3.41 8.16
N ASP A 20 4.82 4.43 7.63
CA ASP A 20 4.78 4.71 6.21
C ASP A 20 5.90 3.93 5.51
N TYR A 21 5.61 3.45 4.30
CA TYR A 21 6.58 2.76 3.46
C TYR A 21 6.63 3.41 2.09
N SER A 22 7.83 3.61 1.57
CA SER A 22 8.00 3.74 0.13
C SER A 22 7.95 2.36 -0.49
N MET A 23 7.28 2.26 -1.63
CA MET A 23 7.11 1.02 -2.36
C MET A 23 7.61 1.23 -3.78
N THR A 24 8.42 0.30 -4.26
CA THR A 24 8.91 0.28 -5.64
C THR A 24 8.53 -1.03 -6.29
N CYS A 25 8.12 -0.97 -7.55
CA CYS A 25 7.72 -2.12 -8.35
C CYS A 25 8.56 -2.19 -9.62
N ASP A 26 9.08 -3.37 -9.93
CA ASP A 26 9.74 -3.67 -11.19
C ASP A 26 8.80 -3.43 -12.37
N ARG A 27 9.28 -2.74 -13.41
CA ARG A 27 8.46 -2.42 -14.59
C ARG A 27 7.94 -3.68 -15.28
N GLY A 28 8.68 -4.78 -15.25
CA GLY A 28 8.27 -6.01 -15.90
C GLY A 28 7.06 -6.70 -15.24
N LEU A 29 6.48 -6.16 -14.15
CA LEU A 29 5.16 -6.55 -13.68
C LEU A 29 4.05 -6.05 -14.62
N TYR A 30 4.28 -4.92 -15.28
CA TYR A 30 3.39 -4.40 -16.30
C TYR A 30 3.65 -5.11 -17.64
N ASN A 31 2.63 -5.81 -18.13
CA ASN A 31 2.62 -6.39 -19.47
C ASN A 31 1.53 -5.72 -20.32
N PRO A 32 1.90 -4.86 -21.30
CA PRO A 32 0.92 -4.14 -22.12
C PRO A 32 0.08 -5.08 -23.00
N ASN A 33 0.53 -6.30 -23.26
CA ASN A 33 -0.21 -7.27 -24.08
C ASN A 33 -1.25 -8.06 -23.28
N GLU A 34 -1.15 -8.07 -21.95
CA GLU A 34 -2.04 -8.82 -21.06
C GLU A 34 -2.99 -7.92 -20.27
N THR A 35 -2.78 -6.60 -20.31
CA THR A 35 -3.61 -5.62 -19.58
C THR A 35 -4.47 -4.80 -20.53
N THR A 36 -5.75 -4.66 -20.19
CA THR A 36 -6.70 -3.77 -20.89
C THR A 36 -6.71 -2.36 -20.31
N LYS A 37 -5.93 -2.12 -19.24
CA LYS A 37 -5.85 -0.83 -18.54
C LYS A 37 -4.72 0.01 -19.12
N THR A 38 -4.87 1.34 -19.09
CA THR A 38 -3.73 2.23 -19.33
C THR A 38 -2.64 1.98 -18.29
N GLU A 39 -1.39 2.25 -18.62
CA GLU A 39 -0.26 2.01 -17.71
C GLU A 39 -0.43 2.74 -16.36
N VAL A 40 -0.93 3.99 -16.40
CA VAL A 40 -1.23 4.78 -15.20
C VAL A 40 -2.29 4.10 -14.34
N GLN A 41 -3.39 3.64 -14.94
CA GLN A 41 -4.45 2.93 -14.21
C GLN A 41 -3.95 1.62 -13.63
N TYR A 42 -3.13 0.86 -14.38
CA TYR A 42 -2.53 -0.37 -13.91
C TYR A 42 -1.71 -0.13 -12.63
N TRP A 43 -0.79 0.84 -12.64
CA TRP A 43 0.04 1.11 -11.46
C TRP A 43 -0.79 1.59 -10.28
N ASN A 44 -1.74 2.51 -10.50
CA ASN A 44 -2.65 2.95 -9.43
C ASN A 44 -3.37 1.77 -8.76
N ASP A 45 -3.86 0.82 -9.55
CA ASP A 45 -4.52 -0.37 -9.02
C ASP A 45 -3.56 -1.31 -8.30
N VAL A 46 -2.33 -1.47 -8.80
CA VAL A 46 -1.30 -2.28 -8.12
C VAL A 46 -1.00 -1.70 -6.74
N TYR A 47 -0.75 -0.40 -6.63
CA TYR A 47 -0.49 0.26 -5.34
C TYR A 47 -1.70 0.19 -4.42
N PHE A 48 -2.90 0.43 -4.94
CA PHE A 48 -4.13 0.32 -4.16
C PHE A 48 -4.32 -1.10 -3.59
N ASN A 49 -4.22 -2.12 -4.45
CA ASN A 49 -4.43 -3.50 -4.04
C ASN A 49 -3.34 -3.99 -3.08
N LEU A 50 -2.08 -3.66 -3.32
CA LEU A 50 -0.98 -4.12 -2.47
C LEU A 50 -0.97 -3.40 -1.13
N CYS A 51 -1.02 -2.06 -1.13
CA CYS A 51 -1.01 -1.31 0.13
C CYS A 51 -2.29 -1.54 0.95
N GLN A 52 -3.49 -1.38 0.36
CA GLN A 52 -4.73 -1.37 1.15
C GLN A 52 -5.32 -2.76 1.31
N ASN A 53 -5.45 -3.54 0.23
CA ASN A 53 -6.12 -4.84 0.29
C ASN A 53 -5.21 -5.95 0.84
N LEU A 54 -3.93 -5.98 0.44
CA LEU A 54 -2.99 -7.02 0.88
C LEU A 54 -2.32 -6.67 2.22
N TRP A 55 -1.80 -5.45 2.37
CA TRP A 55 -1.03 -5.05 3.54
C TRP A 55 -1.82 -4.28 4.60
N GLY A 56 -3.09 -3.98 4.35
CA GLY A 56 -3.97 -3.35 5.34
C GLY A 56 -3.56 -1.91 5.71
N CYS A 57 -2.84 -1.22 4.83
CA CYS A 57 -2.53 0.19 5.00
C CYS A 57 -3.79 1.05 4.84
N LYS A 58 -3.83 2.21 5.51
CA LYS A 58 -4.96 3.15 5.40
C LYS A 58 -5.09 3.76 4.02
N SER A 59 -3.96 4.02 3.36
CA SER A 59 -3.96 4.63 2.04
C SER A 59 -2.73 4.27 1.24
N SER A 60 -2.81 4.58 -0.05
CA SER A 60 -1.79 4.28 -1.05
C SER A 60 -1.66 5.44 -2.01
N HIS A 61 -0.45 5.69 -2.47
CA HIS A 61 -0.16 6.67 -3.50
C HIS A 61 0.76 6.04 -4.54
N SER A 62 0.42 6.19 -5.80
CA SER A 62 1.27 5.83 -6.92
C SER A 62 1.85 7.12 -7.47
N ASP A 63 3.17 7.20 -7.64
CA ASP A 63 3.82 8.32 -8.32
C ASP A 63 3.65 8.22 -9.86
N GLY A 64 3.01 7.13 -10.32
CA GLY A 64 2.72 6.85 -11.73
C GLY A 64 3.68 5.84 -12.35
N PRO A 65 3.59 5.66 -13.68
CA PRO A 65 4.48 4.76 -14.41
C PRO A 65 5.94 5.24 -14.36
N PRO A 66 6.92 4.31 -14.45
CA PRO A 66 8.33 4.67 -14.58
C PRO A 66 8.56 5.47 -15.87
N ARG A 67 9.47 6.45 -15.83
CA ARG A 67 9.76 7.31 -16.99
C ARG A 67 10.69 6.63 -17.98
N GLY A 68 11.51 5.70 -17.51
CA GLY A 68 12.43 4.88 -18.30
C GLY A 68 11.97 3.42 -18.46
N ARG A 69 12.61 2.72 -19.42
CA ARG A 69 12.37 1.29 -19.69
C ARG A 69 12.94 0.40 -18.57
N ASP A 70 14.04 0.82 -17.94
CA ASP A 70 14.73 0.08 -16.87
C ASP A 70 14.47 0.68 -15.47
N GLU A 71 13.47 1.57 -15.36
CA GLU A 71 13.11 2.22 -14.10
C GLU A 71 11.99 1.46 -13.39
N THR A 72 12.00 1.52 -12.06
CA THR A 72 10.91 1.00 -11.23
C THR A 72 9.76 2.01 -11.14
N ALA A 73 8.52 1.52 -11.13
CA ALA A 73 7.40 2.35 -10.69
C ALA A 73 7.58 2.62 -9.19
N SER A 74 7.26 3.83 -8.74
CA SER A 74 7.39 4.22 -7.33
C SER A 74 6.05 4.67 -6.76
N GLY A 75 5.92 4.52 -5.44
CA GLY A 75 4.76 4.96 -4.71
C GLY A 75 4.97 4.85 -3.20
N ARG A 76 3.90 5.04 -2.46
CA ARG A 76 3.87 5.05 -0.99
C ARG A 76 2.66 4.28 -0.47
N CYS A 77 2.88 3.49 0.57
CA CYS A 77 1.83 2.94 1.41
C CYS A 77 1.86 3.67 2.75
N LEU A 78 0.74 4.26 3.16
CA LEU A 78 0.69 5.13 4.35
C LEU A 78 -0.10 4.48 5.47
N GLN A 79 0.37 4.71 6.70
CA GLN A 79 -0.20 4.20 7.95
C GLN A 79 -0.43 2.69 7.89
N CYS A 80 0.61 1.96 7.52
CA CYS A 80 0.64 0.52 7.44
C CYS A 80 0.99 -0.12 8.78
N PRO A 81 0.74 -1.44 8.94
CA PRO A 81 1.37 -2.24 9.98
C PRO A 81 2.91 -2.12 9.95
N SER A 82 3.55 -2.18 11.11
CA SER A 82 5.00 -1.97 11.25
C SER A 82 5.86 -3.17 10.82
N ASN A 83 5.24 -4.28 10.40
CA ASN A 83 5.88 -5.57 10.13
C ASN A 83 5.69 -6.04 8.66
N LEU A 84 5.60 -5.10 7.72
CA LEU A 84 5.50 -5.47 6.31
C LEU A 84 6.80 -6.11 5.80
N PRO A 85 6.73 -7.05 4.84
CA PRO A 85 7.91 -7.67 4.28
C PRO A 85 8.72 -6.64 3.48
N ALA A 86 10.06 -6.69 3.58
CA ALA A 86 10.93 -5.78 2.82
C ALA A 86 10.83 -6.01 1.31
N THR A 87 10.51 -7.23 0.86
CA THR A 87 10.28 -7.56 -0.54
C THR A 87 9.09 -8.49 -0.75
N TYR A 88 8.51 -8.48 -1.94
CA TYR A 88 7.38 -9.31 -2.34
C TYR A 88 7.54 -9.74 -3.82
N MET A 89 6.88 -10.84 -4.21
CA MET A 89 6.98 -11.44 -5.55
C MET A 89 8.41 -11.68 -6.04
N GLY A 90 9.26 -12.30 -5.22
CA GLY A 90 10.63 -12.63 -5.63
C GLY A 90 11.49 -11.39 -5.91
N ASN A 91 11.39 -10.36 -5.05
CA ASN A 91 12.12 -9.09 -5.14
C ASN A 91 11.70 -8.16 -6.29
N ARG A 92 10.60 -8.45 -6.98
CA ARG A 92 10.02 -7.53 -7.97
C ARG A 92 9.30 -6.35 -7.33
N ILE A 93 8.93 -6.48 -6.05
CA ILE A 93 8.35 -5.41 -5.26
C ILE A 93 9.21 -5.23 -4.02
N THR A 94 9.61 -4.00 -3.74
CA THR A 94 10.44 -3.66 -2.57
C THR A 94 9.74 -2.58 -1.75
N LEU A 95 9.70 -2.78 -0.45
CA LEU A 95 9.17 -1.87 0.56
C LEU A 95 10.31 -1.35 1.42
N THR A 96 10.43 -0.04 1.53
CA THR A 96 11.38 0.61 2.45
C THR A 96 10.60 1.42 3.47
N LYS A 97 10.83 1.13 4.74
CA LYS A 97 10.24 1.87 5.86
C LYS A 97 10.74 3.32 5.87
N LEU A 98 9.83 4.27 6.05
CA LEU A 98 10.12 5.71 6.16
C LEU A 98 10.23 6.17 7.62
#